data_AF-A0A5B0EBN6-F1
#
_entry.id   AF-A0A5B0EBN6-F1
#
_cell.length_a   1.000
_cell.length_b   1.000
_cell.length_c   1.000
_cell.angle_alpha   90.00
_cell.angle_beta   90.00
_cell.angle_gamma   90.00
#
_symmetry.space_group_name_H-M   'P 1'
#
loop_
_entity.id
_entity.type
_entity.pdbx_description
1 polymer ?
#
loop_
_entity_poly.entity_id
_entity_poly.type
_entity_poly.pdbx_seq_one_letter_code
_entity_poly.pdbx_strand_id
1 'polypeptide(L)'
;MSKTATQDEGVAGDQPRDEVPLDRDPRWAKQFGDFGEHLVMYIVGIQKGLKVAVVDHAGADLIATDRTGENGRYAISVKSKTLNIRRRETTIGVESRLFRFEQRDVEHLREFADSFGMTPVVAFVIVWPSVPQDHPDWIKKQARYVKDGKTGFKTMERPEIGVFIVNLDDAIAMGQDASFPYVTAQGGGFNFKFEDVYFEKLIADPRVDYTRLTLAEMGPVRGWDRSA
;
A
#
# COMPACT_ATOMS: atom_id res chain seq x y z
N MET A 1 51.65 -47.80 -31.38
CA MET A 1 50.27 -47.51 -31.80
C MET A 1 49.58 -46.77 -30.66
N SER A 2 49.30 -45.49 -30.92
CA SER A 2 48.79 -44.51 -29.96
C SER A 2 47.31 -44.77 -29.65
N LYS A 3 46.92 -44.69 -28.37
CA LYS A 3 45.50 -44.71 -27.96
C LYS A 3 44.97 -43.28 -28.01
N THR A 4 44.13 -43.00 -28.99
CA THR A 4 43.38 -41.75 -29.11
C THR A 4 42.22 -41.78 -28.11
N ALA A 5 42.18 -40.83 -27.19
CA ALA A 5 41.03 -40.56 -26.34
C ALA A 5 40.08 -39.62 -27.07
N THR A 6 38.84 -40.05 -27.31
CA THR A 6 37.76 -39.20 -27.80
C THR A 6 37.17 -38.48 -26.59
N GLN A 7 37.27 -37.15 -26.55
CA GLN A 7 36.52 -36.32 -25.61
C GLN A 7 35.07 -36.21 -26.09
N ASP A 8 34.13 -36.65 -25.26
CA ASP A 8 32.71 -36.39 -25.38
C ASP A 8 32.45 -34.97 -24.87
N GLU A 9 32.12 -34.04 -25.77
CA GLU A 9 31.63 -32.71 -25.39
C GLU A 9 30.18 -32.81 -24.92
N GLY A 10 30.01 -33.01 -23.60
CA GLY A 10 28.72 -32.87 -22.95
C GLY A 10 28.24 -31.43 -23.03
N VAL A 11 27.22 -31.19 -23.83
CA VAL A 11 26.44 -29.95 -23.86
C VAL A 11 25.88 -29.71 -22.46
N ALA A 12 26.48 -28.76 -21.73
CA ALA A 12 25.99 -28.29 -20.45
C ALA A 12 24.61 -27.66 -20.69
N GLY A 13 23.56 -28.37 -20.28
CA GLY A 13 22.20 -27.84 -20.25
C GLY A 13 22.19 -26.56 -19.41
N ASP A 14 21.74 -25.47 -20.02
CA ASP A 14 21.45 -24.20 -19.37
C ASP A 14 20.40 -24.47 -18.28
N GLN A 15 20.84 -24.65 -17.04
CA GLN A 15 19.93 -24.69 -15.90
C GLN A 15 19.24 -23.33 -15.84
N PRO A 16 17.93 -23.27 -15.57
CA PRO A 16 17.25 -21.99 -15.41
C PRO A 16 17.99 -21.21 -14.33
N ARG A 17 18.57 -20.07 -14.73
CA ARG A 17 19.23 -19.16 -13.80
C ARG A 17 18.18 -18.79 -12.76
N ASP A 18 18.43 -19.15 -11.51
CA ASP A 18 17.72 -18.60 -10.36
C ASP A 18 17.60 -17.09 -10.59
N GLU A 19 16.37 -16.58 -10.59
CA GLU A 19 16.09 -15.15 -10.76
C GLU A 19 16.98 -14.38 -9.80
N VAL A 20 17.97 -13.66 -10.35
CA VAL A 20 18.80 -12.73 -9.60
C VAL A 20 17.82 -11.77 -8.91
N PRO A 21 17.81 -11.67 -7.57
CA PRO A 21 16.99 -10.68 -6.90
C PRO A 21 17.35 -9.32 -7.50
N LEU A 22 16.37 -8.66 -8.13
CA LEU A 22 16.53 -7.27 -8.56
C LEU A 22 17.05 -6.50 -7.35
N ASP A 23 18.31 -6.07 -7.42
CA ASP A 23 18.96 -5.31 -6.36
C ASP A 23 18.13 -4.03 -6.19
N ARG A 24 17.30 -3.99 -5.14
CA ARG A 24 16.33 -2.91 -4.96
C ARG A 24 17.09 -1.68 -4.49
N ASP A 25 17.04 -0.62 -5.28
CA ASP A 25 17.59 0.66 -4.85
C ASP A 25 16.87 1.08 -3.55
N PRO A 26 17.60 1.29 -2.43
CA PRO A 26 17.00 1.69 -1.17
C PRO A 26 16.24 3.02 -1.28
N ARG A 27 16.54 3.85 -2.29
CA ARG A 27 15.83 5.11 -2.58
C ARG A 27 14.40 4.88 -3.03
N TRP A 28 14.06 3.70 -3.56
CA TRP A 28 12.69 3.40 -4.00
C TRP A 28 11.68 3.51 -2.87
N ALA A 29 12.06 3.11 -1.65
CA ALA A 29 11.19 3.26 -0.49
C ALA A 29 10.89 4.74 -0.20
N LYS A 30 11.91 5.61 -0.25
CA LYS A 30 11.74 7.05 -0.09
C LYS A 30 10.92 7.66 -1.23
N GLN A 31 11.24 7.35 -2.48
CA GLN A 31 10.49 7.84 -3.64
C GLN A 31 9.01 7.46 -3.58
N PHE A 32 8.70 6.26 -3.06
CA PHE A 32 7.32 5.83 -2.88
C PHE A 32 6.63 6.52 -1.69
N GLY A 33 7.38 6.84 -0.63
CA GLY A 33 6.94 7.75 0.43
C GLY A 33 6.52 9.10 -0.13
N ASP A 34 7.45 9.76 -0.84
CA ASP A 34 7.24 11.07 -1.45
C ASP A 34 6.04 11.03 -2.43
N PHE A 35 5.89 9.97 -3.23
CA PHE A 35 4.72 9.76 -4.10
C PHE A 35 3.41 9.70 -3.31
N GLY A 36 3.39 8.96 -2.19
CA GLY A 36 2.21 8.84 -1.34
C GLY A 36 1.77 10.19 -0.78
N GLU A 37 2.71 10.99 -0.27
CA GLU A 37 2.45 12.33 0.25
C GLU A 37 1.83 13.24 -0.81
N HIS A 38 2.42 13.29 -2.01
CA HIS A 38 1.91 14.12 -3.10
C HIS A 38 0.55 13.64 -3.63
N LEU A 39 0.29 12.33 -3.63
CA LEU A 39 -1.01 11.79 -3.98
C LEU A 39 -2.08 12.19 -2.96
N VAL A 40 -1.79 12.10 -1.67
CA VAL A 40 -2.72 12.55 -0.61
C VAL A 40 -2.93 14.05 -0.71
N MET A 41 -1.89 14.84 -0.95
CA MET A 41 -1.99 16.28 -1.20
C MET A 41 -2.93 16.59 -2.36
N TYR A 42 -2.81 15.87 -3.49
CA TYR A 42 -3.71 16.03 -4.63
C TYR A 42 -5.16 15.70 -4.27
N ILE A 43 -5.42 14.58 -3.59
CA ILE A 43 -6.78 14.16 -3.21
C ILE A 43 -7.41 15.18 -2.25
N VAL A 44 -6.69 15.55 -1.19
CA VAL A 44 -7.19 16.48 -0.17
C VAL A 44 -7.36 17.88 -0.74
N GLY A 45 -6.42 18.34 -1.56
CA GLY A 45 -6.47 19.68 -2.14
C GLY A 45 -7.49 19.82 -3.26
N ILE A 46 -7.35 19.01 -4.31
CA ILE A 46 -8.16 19.14 -5.53
C ILE A 46 -9.51 18.47 -5.36
N GLN A 47 -9.56 17.22 -4.87
CA GLN A 47 -10.83 16.49 -4.83
C GLN A 47 -11.71 16.90 -3.65
N LYS A 48 -11.11 17.23 -2.51
CA LYS A 48 -11.85 17.67 -1.32
C LYS A 48 -11.91 19.18 -1.16
N GLY A 49 -11.24 19.93 -2.04
CA GLY A 49 -11.34 21.39 -2.11
C GLY A 49 -10.65 22.16 -0.98
N LEU A 50 -9.70 21.53 -0.28
CA LEU A 50 -8.95 22.14 0.81
C LEU A 50 -7.69 22.86 0.31
N LYS A 51 -7.18 23.79 1.11
CA LYS A 51 -5.82 24.32 0.97
C LYS A 51 -4.87 23.34 1.64
N VAL A 52 -3.81 22.93 0.95
CA VAL A 52 -2.86 21.94 1.46
C VAL A 52 -1.43 22.47 1.28
N ALA A 53 -0.58 22.21 2.26
CA ALA A 53 0.86 22.45 2.18
C ALA A 53 1.63 21.24 2.71
N VAL A 54 2.80 20.99 2.13
CA VAL A 54 3.76 20.00 2.61
C VAL A 54 4.49 20.56 3.83
N VAL A 55 4.72 19.72 4.84
CA VAL A 55 5.49 20.05 6.02
C VAL A 55 6.86 19.38 5.90
N ASP A 56 7.92 20.16 6.11
CA ASP A 56 9.28 19.64 6.02
C ASP A 56 9.72 19.05 7.37
N HIS A 57 9.83 17.73 7.44
CA HIS A 57 10.46 16.98 8.53
C HIS A 57 9.97 17.31 9.96
N ALA A 58 8.68 17.65 10.13
CA ALA A 58 8.15 18.08 11.42
C ALA A 58 6.80 17.42 11.75
N GLY A 59 6.80 16.28 12.43
CA GLY A 59 5.66 15.64 13.12
C GLY A 59 4.44 15.19 12.28
N ALA A 60 4.20 15.83 11.15
CA ALA A 60 3.22 15.55 10.12
C ALA A 60 3.87 15.74 8.74
N ASP A 61 3.26 15.18 7.71
CA ASP A 61 3.76 15.25 6.34
C ASP A 61 3.03 16.34 5.54
N LEU A 62 1.74 16.56 5.85
CA LEU A 62 0.91 17.60 5.24
C LEU A 62 0.13 18.36 6.31
N ILE A 63 -0.19 19.62 6.00
CA ILE A 63 -1.26 20.37 6.68
C ILE A 63 -2.35 20.73 5.69
N ALA A 64 -3.59 20.67 6.12
CA ALA A 64 -4.75 21.04 5.31
C ALA A 64 -5.71 21.94 6.08
N THR A 65 -6.39 22.83 5.38
CA THR A 65 -7.45 23.67 5.95
C THR A 65 -8.51 23.99 4.92
N ASP A 66 -9.72 24.34 5.38
CA ASP A 66 -10.71 24.93 4.49
C ASP A 66 -10.23 26.25 3.85
N ARG A 67 -11.03 26.81 2.94
CA ARG A 67 -10.62 28.01 2.21
C ARG A 67 -10.54 29.25 3.10
N THR A 68 -11.29 29.32 4.19
CA THR A 68 -11.32 30.48 5.09
C THR A 68 -10.22 30.40 6.15
N GLY A 69 -9.70 29.21 6.44
CA GLY A 69 -8.78 28.96 7.54
C GLY A 69 -9.48 28.82 8.90
N GLU A 70 -10.81 28.88 8.93
CA GLU A 70 -11.59 29.05 10.16
C GLU A 70 -12.08 27.73 10.73
N ASN A 71 -12.33 26.73 9.87
CA ASN A 71 -12.78 25.41 10.28
C ASN A 71 -11.94 24.29 9.65
N GLY A 72 -11.82 23.17 10.36
CA GLY A 72 -11.20 21.96 9.84
C GLY A 72 -9.74 22.18 9.44
N ARG A 73 -8.87 22.40 10.43
CA ARG A 73 -7.41 22.42 10.25
C ARG A 73 -6.88 21.03 10.59
N TYR A 74 -6.15 20.42 9.67
CA TYR A 74 -5.71 19.03 9.79
C TYR A 74 -4.20 18.95 9.69
N ALA A 75 -3.58 18.19 10.60
CA ALA A 75 -2.22 17.71 10.49
C ALA A 75 -2.27 16.25 10.04
N ILE A 76 -1.69 15.94 8.88
CA ILE A 76 -1.84 14.63 8.23
C ILE A 76 -0.50 13.93 8.18
N SER A 77 -0.40 12.74 8.77
CA SER A 77 0.71 11.82 8.51
C SER A 77 0.34 10.80 7.44
N VAL A 78 1.24 10.56 6.49
CA VAL A 78 1.06 9.67 5.35
C VAL A 78 1.94 8.45 5.50
N LYS A 79 1.36 7.26 5.38
CA LYS A 79 2.09 6.00 5.27
C LYS A 79 1.73 5.34 3.95
N SER A 80 2.73 5.06 3.12
CA SER A 80 2.52 4.43 1.82
C SER A 80 3.19 3.05 1.74
N LYS A 81 2.54 2.09 1.07
CA LYS A 81 3.13 0.80 0.73
C LYS A 81 2.67 0.29 -0.65
N THR A 82 3.62 -0.19 -1.45
CA THR A 82 3.32 -1.05 -2.60
C THR A 82 3.35 -2.50 -2.15
N LEU A 83 2.27 -3.24 -2.39
CA LEU A 83 2.20 -4.65 -2.04
C LEU A 83 2.90 -5.48 -3.11
N ASN A 84 3.87 -6.30 -2.71
CA ASN A 84 4.57 -7.18 -3.65
C ASN A 84 3.85 -8.52 -3.80
N ILE A 85 3.84 -9.05 -5.02
CA ILE A 85 3.45 -10.44 -5.29
C ILE A 85 4.69 -11.32 -5.20
N ARG A 86 4.61 -12.34 -4.35
CA ARG A 86 5.56 -13.45 -4.31
C ARG A 86 4.98 -14.58 -5.14
N ARG A 87 5.47 -14.72 -6.37
CA ARG A 87 5.10 -15.82 -7.26
C ARG A 87 6.15 -16.92 -7.16
N ARG A 88 5.71 -18.16 -6.95
CA ARG A 88 6.48 -19.39 -7.16
C ARG A 88 5.65 -20.30 -8.04
N GLU A 89 6.26 -21.32 -8.63
CA GLU A 89 5.60 -22.25 -9.56
C GLU A 89 4.28 -22.82 -9.02
N THR A 90 4.22 -23.10 -7.71
CA THR A 90 3.06 -23.74 -7.07
C THR A 90 2.31 -22.85 -6.08
N THR A 91 2.83 -21.66 -5.75
CA THR A 91 2.24 -20.79 -4.72
C THR A 91 2.27 -19.33 -5.14
N ILE A 92 1.19 -18.60 -4.88
CA ILE A 92 1.16 -17.15 -5.04
C ILE A 92 0.73 -16.48 -3.73
N GLY A 93 1.55 -15.53 -3.26
CA GLY A 93 1.29 -14.76 -2.05
C GLY A 93 1.35 -13.27 -2.33
N VAL A 94 0.44 -12.50 -1.74
CA VAL A 94 0.55 -11.03 -1.68
C VAL A 94 1.11 -10.68 -0.31
N GLU A 95 2.03 -9.73 -0.25
CA GLU A 95 2.54 -9.25 1.03
C GLU A 95 1.43 -8.79 1.98
N SER A 96 1.72 -8.88 3.28
CA SER A 96 0.79 -8.47 4.32
C SER A 96 0.33 -7.03 4.08
N ARG A 97 -0.99 -6.88 4.09
CA ARG A 97 -1.71 -5.61 3.90
C ARG A 97 -1.87 -4.85 5.22
N LEU A 98 -0.87 -4.98 6.09
CA LEU A 98 -0.84 -4.38 7.40
C LEU A 98 0.06 -3.14 7.38
N PHE A 99 -0.49 -2.04 7.88
CA PHE A 99 0.25 -0.86 8.27
C PHE A 99 0.32 -0.81 9.78
N ARG A 100 1.52 -0.58 10.30
CA ARG A 100 1.72 -0.29 11.70
C ARG A 100 1.91 1.22 11.84
N PHE A 101 1.19 1.81 12.78
CA PHE A 101 1.37 3.17 13.21
C PHE A 101 1.79 3.11 14.68
N GLU A 102 3.08 3.31 14.94
CA GLU A 102 3.68 3.06 16.25
C GLU A 102 3.34 4.17 17.25
N GLN A 103 3.44 3.88 18.55
CA GLN A 103 3.17 4.88 19.60
C GLN A 103 3.94 6.18 19.37
N ARG A 104 5.21 6.10 18.96
CA ARG A 104 6.01 7.28 18.66
C ARG A 104 5.43 8.12 17.51
N ASP A 105 4.93 7.47 16.45
CA ASP A 105 4.29 8.16 15.33
C ASP A 105 2.98 8.83 15.78
N VAL A 106 2.21 8.17 16.65
CA VAL A 106 1.00 8.73 17.29
C VAL A 106 1.34 9.97 18.10
N GLU A 107 2.35 9.88 18.97
CA GLU A 107 2.79 10.96 19.86
C GLU A 107 3.28 12.16 19.06
N HIS A 108 4.19 11.96 18.11
CA HIS A 108 4.70 13.05 17.28
C HIS A 108 3.60 13.76 16.48
N LEU A 109 2.67 13.02 15.89
CA LEU A 109 1.57 13.61 15.14
C LEU A 109 0.64 14.41 16.06
N ARG A 110 0.33 13.88 17.25
CA ARG A 110 -0.48 14.60 18.25
C ARG A 110 0.20 15.86 18.74
N GLU A 111 1.47 15.77 19.14
CA GLU A 111 2.23 16.93 19.62
C GLU A 111 2.30 18.05 18.57
N PHE A 112 2.52 17.68 17.30
CA PHE A 112 2.49 18.63 16.20
C PHE A 112 1.10 19.24 16.05
N ALA A 113 0.05 18.42 15.98
CA ALA A 113 -1.32 18.87 15.80
C ALA A 113 -1.75 19.82 16.94
N ASP A 114 -1.45 19.48 18.19
CA ASP A 114 -1.76 20.27 19.37
C ASP A 114 -1.02 21.61 19.36
N SER A 115 0.26 21.62 19.00
CA SER A 115 1.08 22.83 18.92
C SER A 115 0.52 23.88 17.94
N PHE A 116 -0.21 23.44 16.92
CA PHE A 116 -0.79 24.32 15.90
C PHE A 116 -2.31 24.43 15.97
N GLY A 117 -2.97 23.79 16.95
CA GLY A 117 -4.43 23.75 17.05
C GLY A 117 -5.08 23.11 15.83
N MET A 118 -4.59 21.93 15.44
CA MET A 118 -5.04 21.14 14.30
C MET A 118 -5.57 19.79 14.77
N THR A 119 -6.41 19.17 13.96
CA THR A 119 -6.89 17.81 14.14
C THR A 119 -5.88 16.82 13.54
N PRO A 120 -5.39 15.84 14.32
CA PRO A 120 -4.47 14.82 13.81
C PRO A 120 -5.21 13.79 12.93
N VAL A 121 -4.65 13.50 11.76
CA VAL A 121 -5.20 12.63 10.74
C VAL A 121 -4.11 11.70 10.21
N VAL A 122 -4.46 10.46 9.92
CA VAL A 122 -3.56 9.51 9.25
C VAL A 122 -4.11 9.15 7.88
N ALA A 123 -3.22 9.06 6.89
CA ALA A 123 -3.53 8.66 5.53
C ALA A 123 -2.69 7.43 5.14
N PHE A 124 -3.36 6.38 4.68
CA PHE A 124 -2.73 5.16 4.18
C PHE A 124 -2.87 5.08 2.67
N VAL A 125 -1.75 4.99 1.96
CA VAL A 125 -1.70 4.81 0.50
C VAL A 125 -1.24 3.40 0.18
N ILE A 126 -2.07 2.65 -0.53
CA ILE A 126 -1.82 1.24 -0.86
C ILE A 126 -1.88 1.07 -2.35
N VAL A 127 -0.79 0.57 -2.93
CA VAL A 127 -0.79 0.13 -4.33
C VAL A 127 -0.95 -1.38 -4.35
N TRP A 128 -2.11 -1.83 -4.84
CA TRP A 128 -2.37 -3.24 -5.11
C TRP A 128 -1.79 -3.63 -6.47
N PRO A 129 -1.02 -4.71 -6.54
CA PRO A 129 -0.55 -5.26 -7.80
C PRO A 129 -1.68 -5.99 -8.52
N SER A 130 -1.56 -6.13 -9.84
CA SER A 130 -2.41 -7.06 -10.59
C SER A 130 -2.01 -8.50 -10.22
N VAL A 131 -2.99 -9.31 -9.80
CA VAL A 131 -2.75 -10.71 -9.45
C VAL A 131 -3.11 -11.60 -10.63
N PRO A 132 -2.21 -12.48 -11.12
CA PRO A 132 -2.54 -13.47 -12.14
C PRO A 132 -3.68 -14.38 -11.69
N GLN A 133 -4.83 -14.27 -12.37
CA GLN A 133 -6.05 -14.98 -12.01
C GLN A 133 -6.03 -16.46 -12.44
N ASP A 134 -5.13 -16.80 -13.36
CA ASP A 134 -4.91 -18.13 -13.92
C ASP A 134 -3.95 -19.01 -13.07
N HIS A 135 -3.36 -18.47 -12.01
CA HIS A 135 -2.43 -19.22 -11.16
C HIS A 135 -3.15 -20.35 -10.40
N PRO A 136 -2.65 -21.61 -10.41
CA PRO A 136 -3.33 -22.75 -9.78
C PRO A 136 -3.69 -22.57 -8.30
N ASP A 137 -2.81 -21.92 -7.53
CA ASP A 137 -3.04 -21.60 -6.12
C ASP A 137 -4.16 -20.56 -5.91
N TRP A 138 -4.31 -19.59 -6.84
CA TRP A 138 -5.37 -18.59 -6.78
C TRP A 138 -6.74 -19.22 -7.05
N ILE A 139 -6.83 -20.08 -8.07
CA ILE A 139 -8.04 -20.85 -8.40
C ILE A 139 -8.49 -21.68 -7.18
N LYS A 140 -7.55 -22.38 -6.52
CA LYS A 140 -7.82 -23.16 -5.31
C LYS A 140 -8.33 -22.28 -4.15
N LYS A 141 -7.71 -21.12 -3.93
CA LYS A 141 -8.11 -20.15 -2.89
C LYS A 141 -9.52 -19.62 -3.15
N GLN A 142 -9.83 -19.25 -4.39
CA GLN A 142 -11.14 -18.76 -4.79
C GLN A 142 -12.23 -19.81 -4.60
N ALA A 143 -11.98 -21.05 -5.03
CA ALA A 143 -12.91 -22.17 -4.83
C ALA A 143 -13.20 -22.43 -3.34
N ARG A 144 -12.18 -22.34 -2.47
CA ARG A 144 -12.34 -22.47 -1.01
C ARG A 144 -13.20 -21.34 -0.44
N TYR A 145 -12.95 -20.09 -0.83
CA TYR A 145 -13.72 -18.93 -0.34
C TYR A 145 -15.20 -19.02 -0.68
N VAL A 146 -15.52 -19.41 -1.91
CA VAL A 146 -16.90 -19.62 -2.35
C VAL A 146 -17.55 -20.74 -1.55
N LYS A 147 -16.83 -21.85 -1.31
CA LYS A 147 -17.32 -22.94 -0.45
C LYS A 147 -17.62 -22.48 0.98
N ASP A 148 -16.85 -21.53 1.51
CA ASP A 148 -17.04 -20.96 2.85
C ASP A 148 -18.15 -19.87 2.88
N GLY A 149 -18.95 -19.73 1.81
CA GLY A 149 -20.05 -18.76 1.73
C GLY A 149 -19.59 -17.31 1.60
N LYS A 150 -18.31 -17.08 1.28
CA LYS A 150 -17.77 -15.73 1.03
C LYS A 150 -17.94 -15.39 -0.45
N THR A 151 -18.04 -14.09 -0.76
CA THR A 151 -18.24 -13.55 -2.11
C THR A 151 -17.05 -13.74 -3.07
N GLY A 152 -16.07 -14.59 -2.72
CA GLY A 152 -14.81 -14.77 -3.46
C GLY A 152 -13.75 -13.73 -3.09
N PHE A 153 -12.55 -13.89 -3.63
CA PHE A 153 -11.55 -12.81 -3.60
C PHE A 153 -11.91 -11.75 -4.63
N LYS A 154 -11.64 -10.48 -4.33
CA LYS A 154 -11.72 -9.42 -5.33
C LYS A 154 -10.71 -9.71 -6.43
N THR A 155 -11.17 -9.87 -7.67
CA THR A 155 -10.33 -9.98 -8.85
C THR A 155 -9.57 -8.66 -9.02
N MET A 156 -8.23 -8.70 -8.96
CA MET A 156 -7.37 -7.53 -9.18
C MET A 156 -6.71 -7.67 -10.53
N GLU A 157 -7.48 -7.44 -11.60
CA GLU A 157 -7.01 -7.55 -12.99
C GLU A 157 -6.06 -6.40 -13.36
N ARG A 158 -6.19 -5.27 -12.67
CA ARG A 158 -5.38 -4.07 -12.89
C ARG A 158 -4.79 -3.60 -11.56
N PRO A 159 -3.65 -2.90 -11.60
CA PRO A 159 -3.15 -2.21 -10.43
C PRO A 159 -4.15 -1.15 -9.94
N GLU A 160 -4.32 -1.08 -8.64
CA GLU A 160 -5.22 -0.13 -7.99
C GLU A 160 -4.48 0.63 -6.91
N ILE A 161 -4.81 1.90 -6.74
CA ILE A 161 -4.32 2.70 -5.62
C ILE A 161 -5.50 3.03 -4.71
N GLY A 162 -5.42 2.58 -3.46
CA GLY A 162 -6.36 2.94 -2.41
C GLY A 162 -5.75 3.96 -1.49
N VAL A 163 -6.51 5.01 -1.20
CA VAL A 163 -6.16 6.03 -0.22
C VAL A 163 -7.22 6.04 0.87
N PHE A 164 -6.81 5.78 2.10
CA PHE A 164 -7.68 5.74 3.28
C PHE A 164 -7.27 6.86 4.22
N ILE A 165 -8.19 7.73 4.59
CA ILE A 165 -7.94 8.86 5.47
C ILE A 165 -8.87 8.72 6.67
N VAL A 166 -8.31 8.77 7.88
CA VAL A 166 -9.05 8.60 9.13
C VAL A 166 -8.49 9.53 10.20
N ASN A 167 -9.37 10.07 11.04
CA ASN A 167 -8.94 10.82 12.22
C ASN A 167 -8.11 9.91 13.14
N LEU A 168 -7.04 10.44 13.72
CA LEU A 168 -6.15 9.64 14.57
C LEU A 168 -6.88 9.04 15.79
N ASP A 169 -7.74 9.82 16.43
CA ASP A 169 -8.49 9.38 17.60
C ASP A 169 -9.55 8.33 17.23
N ASP A 170 -10.19 8.48 16.07
CA ASP A 170 -11.09 7.45 15.54
C ASP A 170 -10.33 6.15 15.25
N ALA A 171 -9.14 6.21 14.65
CA ALA A 171 -8.33 5.02 14.39
C ALA A 171 -7.91 4.32 15.69
N ILE A 172 -7.57 5.07 16.73
CA ILE A 172 -7.23 4.53 18.05
C ILE A 172 -8.47 3.88 18.69
N ALA A 173 -9.62 4.56 18.67
CA ALA A 173 -10.88 4.05 19.20
C ALA A 173 -11.31 2.76 18.47
N MET A 174 -11.19 2.73 17.14
CA MET A 174 -11.43 1.51 16.34
C MET A 174 -10.52 0.37 16.79
N GLY A 175 -9.23 0.63 17.04
CA GLY A 175 -8.28 -0.40 17.48
C GLY A 175 -8.59 -1.01 18.85
N GLN A 176 -9.39 -0.33 19.68
CA GLN A 176 -9.82 -0.79 21.00
C GLN A 176 -11.15 -1.54 20.98
N ASP A 177 -11.90 -1.46 19.88
CA ASP A 177 -13.22 -2.07 19.73
C ASP A 177 -13.15 -3.28 18.78
N ALA A 178 -13.47 -4.45 19.33
CA ALA A 178 -13.43 -5.73 18.61
C ALA A 178 -14.41 -5.81 17.41
N SER A 179 -15.38 -4.89 17.32
CA SER A 179 -16.27 -4.78 16.16
C SER A 179 -15.58 -4.26 14.89
N PHE A 180 -14.36 -3.70 15.03
CA PHE A 180 -13.51 -3.23 13.91
C PHE A 180 -12.31 -4.16 13.70
N PRO A 181 -12.50 -5.38 13.16
CA PRO A 181 -11.43 -6.38 13.03
C PRO A 181 -10.27 -5.97 12.11
N TYR A 182 -10.45 -4.88 11.36
CA TYR A 182 -9.47 -4.29 10.46
C TYR A 182 -8.57 -3.26 11.15
N VAL A 183 -8.82 -2.89 12.41
CA VAL A 183 -7.89 -2.10 13.22
C VAL A 183 -7.64 -2.83 14.54
N THR A 184 -6.39 -2.85 15.01
CA THR A 184 -6.05 -3.48 16.29
C THR A 184 -5.07 -2.61 17.05
N ALA A 185 -5.34 -2.31 18.32
CA ALA A 185 -4.40 -1.62 19.19
C ALA A 185 -3.12 -2.46 19.37
N GLN A 186 -1.96 -1.80 19.33
CA GLN A 186 -0.66 -2.45 19.59
C GLN A 186 0.32 -1.45 20.21
N GLY A 187 0.70 -1.70 21.47
CA GLY A 187 1.83 -1.01 22.12
C GLY A 187 1.76 0.51 22.04
N GLY A 188 0.62 1.11 22.40
CA GLY A 188 0.38 2.56 22.34
C GLY A 188 0.05 3.11 20.94
N GLY A 189 0.24 2.32 19.89
CA GLY A 189 -0.19 2.60 18.53
C GLY A 189 -1.31 1.66 18.06
N PHE A 190 -1.42 1.49 16.74
CA PHE A 190 -2.39 0.60 16.13
C PHE A 190 -1.87 -0.01 14.83
N ASN A 191 -2.44 -1.17 14.46
CA ASN A 191 -2.29 -1.73 13.14
C ASN A 191 -3.57 -1.58 12.35
N PHE A 192 -3.44 -1.20 11.09
CA PHE A 192 -4.51 -1.15 10.12
C PHE A 192 -4.34 -2.27 9.10
N LYS A 193 -5.36 -3.11 8.95
CA LYS A 193 -5.37 -4.30 8.09
C LYS A 193 -6.30 -4.09 6.90
N PHE A 194 -5.74 -4.01 5.71
CA PHE A 194 -6.46 -3.81 4.46
C PHE A 194 -6.75 -5.14 3.76
N GLU A 195 -7.32 -6.09 4.49
CA GLU A 195 -7.59 -7.46 4.01
C GLU A 195 -8.95 -7.56 3.31
N ASP A 196 -9.03 -8.39 2.26
CA ASP A 196 -10.26 -8.57 1.45
C ASP A 196 -11.47 -8.96 2.32
N VAL A 197 -11.24 -9.74 3.38
CA VAL A 197 -12.31 -10.24 4.28
C VAL A 197 -13.00 -9.13 5.08
N TYR A 198 -12.36 -7.97 5.23
CA TYR A 198 -12.90 -6.84 5.97
C TYR A 198 -13.04 -5.58 5.09
N PHE A 199 -12.62 -5.64 3.84
CA PHE A 199 -12.48 -4.48 2.97
C PHE A 199 -13.81 -3.73 2.77
N GLU A 200 -14.89 -4.45 2.48
CA GLU A 200 -16.22 -3.86 2.33
C GLU A 200 -16.72 -3.19 3.62
N LYS A 201 -16.43 -3.80 4.78
CA LYS A 201 -16.78 -3.21 6.09
C LYS A 201 -15.95 -1.96 6.37
N LEU A 202 -14.68 -1.97 5.97
CA LEU A 202 -13.77 -0.85 6.14
C LEU A 202 -14.22 0.35 5.31
N ILE A 203 -14.49 0.17 4.02
CA ILE A 203 -14.90 1.28 3.13
C ILE A 203 -16.32 1.79 3.41
N ALA A 204 -17.15 0.98 4.07
CA ALA A 204 -18.49 1.38 4.49
C ALA A 204 -18.50 2.11 5.84
N ASP A 205 -17.37 2.14 6.57
CA ASP A 205 -17.30 2.82 7.85
C ASP A 205 -17.28 4.35 7.67
N PRO A 206 -18.21 5.10 8.28
CA PRO A 206 -18.35 6.54 8.05
C PRO A 206 -17.16 7.37 8.56
N ARG A 207 -16.29 6.80 9.41
CA ARG A 207 -15.07 7.45 9.90
C ARG A 207 -13.90 7.31 8.92
N VAL A 208 -14.03 6.45 7.91
CA VAL A 208 -12.99 6.18 6.93
C VAL A 208 -13.36 6.84 5.62
N ASP A 209 -12.58 7.85 5.23
CA ASP A 209 -12.69 8.46 3.93
C ASP A 209 -11.81 7.69 2.94
N TYR A 210 -12.45 7.05 1.96
CA TYR A 210 -11.80 6.18 1.01
C TYR A 210 -11.86 6.74 -0.42
N THR A 211 -10.70 6.83 -1.06
CA THR A 211 -10.57 7.15 -2.49
C THR A 211 -9.89 5.99 -3.22
N ARG A 212 -10.49 5.56 -4.33
CA ARG A 212 -9.95 4.53 -5.22
C ARG A 212 -9.51 5.14 -6.54
N LEU A 213 -8.27 4.88 -6.94
CA LEU A 213 -7.77 5.18 -8.28
C LEU A 213 -7.53 3.87 -9.03
N THR A 214 -8.12 3.76 -10.21
CA THR A 214 -7.90 2.65 -11.14
C THR A 214 -7.02 3.13 -12.28
N LEU A 215 -5.90 2.43 -12.51
CA LEU A 215 -5.02 2.74 -13.63
C LEU A 215 -5.48 1.91 -14.83
N ALA A 216 -5.77 2.59 -15.94
CA ALA A 216 -6.21 1.93 -17.16
C ALA A 216 -5.12 0.97 -17.67
N GLU A 217 -3.89 1.46 -17.74
CA GLU A 217 -2.67 0.72 -18.05
C GLU A 217 -1.53 1.32 -17.22
N MET A 218 -0.58 0.48 -16.81
CA MET A 218 0.65 0.92 -16.17
C MET A 218 1.79 0.10 -16.73
N GLY A 219 2.58 0.71 -17.61
CA GLY A 219 3.71 0.10 -18.27
C GLY A 219 4.74 1.17 -18.66
N PRO A 220 6.02 0.80 -18.79
CA PRO A 220 7.05 1.76 -19.15
C PRO A 220 6.86 2.20 -20.61
N VAL A 221 6.30 3.39 -20.83
CA VAL A 221 6.39 4.10 -22.11
C VAL A 221 7.58 5.04 -22.02
N ARG A 222 8.74 4.57 -22.47
CA ARG A 222 9.95 5.40 -22.49
C ARG A 222 9.97 6.24 -23.77
N GLY A 223 9.49 7.48 -23.66
CA GLY A 223 9.46 8.42 -24.78
C GLY A 223 10.85 8.84 -25.29
N TRP A 224 11.90 8.59 -24.50
CA TRP A 224 13.30 8.92 -24.81
C TRP A 224 14.13 7.72 -25.29
N ASP A 225 13.55 6.52 -25.39
CA ASP A 225 14.19 5.35 -26.01
C ASP A 225 14.06 5.38 -27.54
N ARG A 226 13.77 6.56 -28.13
CA ARG A 226 13.80 6.73 -29.59
C ARG A 226 15.26 6.65 -30.03
N SER A 227 15.62 5.52 -30.61
CA SER A 227 16.90 5.26 -31.27
C SER A 227 17.27 6.42 -32.19
N ALA A 228 18.53 6.88 -32.07
CA ALA A 228 19.22 7.63 -33.11
C ALA A 228 19.33 6.82 -34.41
#